data_AF-A0A2I2G3Z6-F1
#
_entry.id   AF-A0A2I2G3Z6-F1
#
_cell.length_a   1.000
_cell.length_b   1.000
_cell.length_c   1.000
_cell.angle_alpha   90.00
_cell.angle_beta   90.00
_cell.angle_gamma   90.00
#
_symmetry.space_group_name_H-M   'P 1'
#
loop_
_entity.id
_entity.type
_entity.pdbx_description
1 polymer ?
#
loop_
_entity_poly.entity_id
_entity_poly.type
_entity_poly.pdbx_seq_one_letter_code
_entity_poly.pdbx_strand_id
1 'polypeptide(L)'
;MPKHIVFDVVGTLITYPSLISTLTNRLGPQLLAQNITPSHLIATWFEVAEREYAYLSISNAYLPFDTCFENLFYRTLFIAGIRDPKAFASREDLDAVLQAYKSLTAREGAAECVRLLTEAGFTVWGLTAGSKVRVSGYLDAGEVGIPEGRLLSCDEGGVGKPDLRAYRPLWERLTTDERGEDEGVWFAAAHAWDVSAARRVGFKAAYCTALEGEPIPELFGEMDVVGESLVEMAKGIITAQGGR
;
A
#
# COMPACT_ATOMS: atom_id res chain seq x y z
N MET A 1 -13.43 10.47 22.85
CA MET A 1 -12.54 9.29 22.78
C MET A 1 -11.47 9.57 21.74
N PRO A 2 -10.26 9.02 21.86
CA PRO A 2 -9.21 9.22 20.86
C PRO A 2 -9.64 8.56 19.55
N LYS A 3 -9.71 9.36 18.47
CA LYS A 3 -10.04 8.86 17.14
C LYS A 3 -8.78 8.28 16.51
N HIS A 4 -8.87 7.08 15.93
CA HIS A 4 -7.72 6.41 15.35
C HIS A 4 -7.98 6.02 13.90
N ILE A 5 -6.96 6.20 13.07
CA ILE A 5 -6.95 5.73 11.69
C ILE A 5 -5.58 5.15 11.34
N VAL A 6 -5.60 4.00 10.69
CA VAL A 6 -4.43 3.29 10.19
C VAL A 6 -4.47 3.33 8.67
N PHE A 7 -3.37 3.76 8.06
CA PHE A 7 -3.20 3.77 6.61
C PHE A 7 -2.34 2.62 6.15
N ASP A 8 -2.78 1.95 5.09
CA ASP A 8 -1.81 1.40 4.15
C ASP A 8 -0.96 2.53 3.54
N VAL A 9 0.30 2.24 3.20
CA VAL A 9 1.25 3.30 2.80
C VAL A 9 1.63 3.22 1.32
N VAL A 10 2.21 2.11 0.87
CA VAL A 10 2.70 1.98 -0.52
C VAL A 10 1.57 1.49 -1.41
N GLY A 11 1.22 2.27 -2.43
CA GLY A 11 0.02 2.10 -3.25
C GLY A 11 -1.10 3.06 -2.84
N THR A 12 -1.21 3.35 -1.54
CA THR A 12 -2.17 4.30 -0.98
C THR A 12 -1.63 5.73 -0.87
N LEU A 13 -0.78 6.00 0.13
CA LEU A 13 -0.21 7.33 0.40
C LEU A 13 0.99 7.63 -0.48
N ILE A 14 1.71 6.60 -0.93
CA ILE A 14 2.90 6.66 -1.79
C ILE A 14 2.59 5.95 -3.11
N THR A 15 3.04 6.50 -4.24
CA THR A 15 2.67 6.01 -5.59
C THR A 15 3.91 5.77 -6.49
N TYR A 16 3.69 5.16 -7.66
CA TYR A 16 4.73 4.57 -8.52
C TYR A 16 5.15 5.35 -9.79
N PRO A 17 4.83 6.63 -10.03
CA PRO A 17 5.06 7.26 -11.33
C PRO A 17 6.55 7.35 -11.68
N SER A 18 7.44 7.54 -10.70
CA SER A 18 8.89 7.54 -10.89
C SER A 18 9.41 6.19 -11.38
N LEU A 19 8.84 5.09 -10.89
CA LEU A 19 9.17 3.73 -11.29
C LEU A 19 8.79 3.48 -12.76
N ILE A 20 7.57 3.85 -13.13
CA ILE A 20 7.06 3.73 -14.51
C ILE A 20 7.89 4.57 -15.46
N SER A 21 8.22 5.80 -15.07
CA SER A 21 9.03 6.72 -15.89
C SER A 21 10.44 6.18 -16.10
N THR A 22 11.06 5.63 -15.05
CA THR A 22 12.39 5.02 -15.12
C THR A 22 12.40 3.80 -16.05
N LEU A 23 11.44 2.89 -15.89
CA LEU A 23 11.32 1.72 -16.77
C LEU A 23 11.06 2.15 -18.23
N THR A 24 10.22 3.15 -18.45
CA THR A 24 9.93 3.71 -19.78
C THR A 24 11.22 4.23 -20.44
N ASN A 25 12.05 4.95 -19.70
CA ASN A 25 13.31 5.49 -20.23
C ASN A 25 14.35 4.40 -20.51
N ARG A 26 14.41 3.34 -19.69
CA ARG A 26 15.41 2.26 -19.82
C ARG A 26 15.01 1.24 -20.89
N LEU A 27 13.77 0.75 -20.85
CA LEU A 27 13.31 -0.41 -21.62
C LEU A 27 12.08 -0.12 -22.51
N GLY A 28 11.56 1.11 -22.51
CA GLY A 28 10.32 1.47 -23.20
C GLY A 28 10.24 1.00 -24.66
N PRO A 29 11.20 1.35 -25.54
CA PRO A 29 11.18 0.90 -26.93
C PRO A 29 11.18 -0.63 -27.09
N GLN A 30 11.95 -1.34 -26.27
CA GLN A 30 12.04 -2.81 -26.31
C GLN A 30 10.76 -3.48 -25.83
N LEU A 31 10.14 -2.96 -24.78
CA LEU A 31 8.86 -3.44 -24.25
C LEU A 31 7.73 -3.20 -25.24
N LEU A 32 7.65 -2.01 -25.84
CA LEU A 32 6.63 -1.68 -26.81
C LEU A 32 6.74 -2.53 -28.08
N ALA A 33 7.96 -2.90 -28.51
CA ALA A 33 8.16 -3.85 -29.61
C ALA A 33 7.59 -5.25 -29.34
N GLN A 34 7.33 -5.58 -28.07
CA GLN A 34 6.69 -6.82 -27.62
C GLN A 34 5.21 -6.62 -27.25
N ASN A 35 4.63 -5.45 -27.54
CA ASN A 35 3.27 -5.03 -27.15
C ASN A 35 3.07 -4.97 -25.63
N ILE A 36 4.13 -4.70 -24.87
CA ILE A 36 4.08 -4.54 -23.41
C ILE A 36 4.26 -3.05 -23.11
N THR A 37 3.30 -2.43 -22.44
CA THR A 37 3.49 -1.06 -21.94
C THR A 37 4.31 -1.10 -20.63
N PRO A 38 5.23 -0.15 -20.39
CA PRO A 38 5.97 -0.09 -19.13
C PRO A 38 5.07 -0.04 -17.90
N SER A 39 3.95 0.69 -17.97
CA SER A 39 2.97 0.75 -16.87
C SER A 39 2.34 -0.61 -16.59
N HIS A 40 1.97 -1.37 -17.63
CA HIS A 40 1.43 -2.71 -17.46
C HIS A 40 2.46 -3.68 -16.86
N LEU A 41 3.72 -3.60 -17.27
CA LEU A 41 4.77 -4.44 -16.68
C LEU A 41 4.99 -4.12 -15.20
N ILE A 42 5.05 -2.83 -14.82
CA ILE A 42 5.17 -2.43 -13.42
C ILE A 42 3.98 -2.92 -12.60
N ALA A 43 2.75 -2.72 -13.08
CA ALA A 43 1.54 -3.21 -12.41
C ALA A 43 1.60 -4.73 -12.22
N THR A 44 1.90 -5.48 -13.28
CA THR A 44 2.04 -6.94 -13.22
C THR A 44 3.14 -7.37 -12.24
N TRP A 45 4.23 -6.62 -12.16
CA TRP A 45 5.32 -6.92 -11.23
C TRP A 45 4.90 -6.74 -9.77
N PHE A 46 4.18 -5.66 -9.44
CA PHE A 46 3.59 -5.49 -8.11
C PHE A 46 2.61 -6.62 -7.78
N GLU A 47 1.66 -6.91 -8.67
CA GLU A 47 0.67 -7.99 -8.47
C GLU A 47 1.33 -9.35 -8.22
N VAL A 48 2.36 -9.68 -9.01
CA VAL A 48 3.14 -10.91 -8.81
C VAL A 48 3.90 -10.87 -7.48
N ALA A 49 4.54 -9.74 -7.14
CA ALA A 49 5.30 -9.62 -5.89
C ALA A 49 4.41 -9.71 -4.65
N GLU A 50 3.26 -9.03 -4.64
CA GLU A 50 2.28 -9.08 -3.55
C GLU A 50 1.73 -10.50 -3.36
N ARG A 51 1.38 -11.18 -4.46
CA ARG A 51 0.94 -12.57 -4.40
C ARG A 51 2.00 -13.50 -3.80
N GLU A 52 3.23 -13.46 -4.31
CA GLU A 52 4.30 -14.34 -3.85
C GLU A 52 4.71 -14.01 -2.41
N TYR A 53 4.75 -12.73 -2.04
CA TYR A 53 4.96 -12.27 -0.67
C TYR A 53 3.89 -12.84 0.28
N ALA A 54 2.62 -12.71 -0.08
CA ALA A 54 1.51 -13.23 0.70
C ALA A 54 1.60 -14.76 0.83
N TYR A 55 1.87 -15.48 -0.27
CA TYR A 55 1.99 -16.94 -0.28
C TYR A 55 3.14 -17.44 0.59
N LEU A 56 4.31 -16.81 0.49
CA LEU A 56 5.46 -17.12 1.33
C LEU A 56 5.15 -16.88 2.81
N SER A 57 4.46 -15.78 3.14
CA SER A 57 4.03 -15.49 4.51
C SER A 57 3.09 -16.59 5.05
N ILE A 58 2.00 -16.91 4.34
CA ILE A 58 1.02 -17.89 4.81
C ILE A 58 1.56 -19.33 4.83
N SER A 59 2.60 -19.61 4.03
CA SER A 59 3.30 -20.90 4.05
C SER A 59 4.47 -20.96 5.06
N ASN A 60 4.58 -19.99 5.98
CA ASN A 60 5.63 -19.89 7.00
C ASN A 60 7.06 -19.77 6.44
N ALA A 61 7.21 -19.13 5.28
CA ALA A 61 8.48 -18.86 4.61
C ALA A 61 8.67 -17.35 4.39
N TYR A 62 8.30 -16.53 5.39
CA TYR A 62 8.30 -15.08 5.29
C TYR A 62 9.61 -14.53 4.74
N LEU A 63 9.50 -13.63 3.76
CA LEU A 63 10.59 -12.80 3.26
C LEU A 63 10.11 -11.34 3.17
N PRO A 64 10.99 -10.36 3.38
CA PRO A 64 10.64 -8.96 3.17
C PRO A 64 10.13 -8.72 1.74
N PHE A 65 9.13 -7.86 1.59
CA PHE A 65 8.52 -7.56 0.30
C PHE A 65 9.57 -7.15 -0.74
N ASP A 66 10.56 -6.37 -0.32
CA ASP A 66 11.66 -5.85 -1.15
C ASP A 66 12.47 -6.97 -1.80
N THR A 67 12.69 -8.05 -1.05
CA THR A 67 13.40 -9.24 -1.52
C THR A 67 12.57 -9.95 -2.58
N CYS A 68 11.25 -10.09 -2.35
CA CYS A 68 10.35 -10.68 -3.32
C CYS A 68 10.31 -9.84 -4.60
N PHE A 69 10.10 -8.52 -4.46
CA PHE A 69 10.02 -7.57 -5.56
C PHE A 69 11.26 -7.67 -6.46
N GLU A 70 12.48 -7.46 -5.94
CA GLU A 70 13.72 -7.58 -6.72
C GLU A 70 13.84 -8.92 -7.46
N ASN A 71 13.62 -10.04 -6.76
CA ASN A 71 13.82 -11.38 -7.34
C ASN A 71 12.77 -11.77 -8.39
N LEU A 72 11.63 -11.08 -8.42
CA LEU A 72 10.52 -11.41 -9.31
C LEU A 72 10.55 -10.64 -10.64
N PHE A 73 11.43 -9.65 -10.82
CA PHE A 73 11.48 -8.85 -12.06
C PHE A 73 11.57 -9.70 -13.34
N TYR A 74 12.57 -10.59 -13.41
CA TYR A 74 12.78 -11.45 -14.57
C TYR A 74 11.66 -12.49 -14.74
N ARG A 75 11.03 -12.93 -13.64
CA ARG A 75 9.86 -13.80 -13.71
C ARG A 75 8.67 -13.07 -14.33
N THR A 76 8.44 -11.82 -13.96
CA THR A 76 7.38 -10.98 -14.51
C THR A 76 7.57 -10.77 -16.01
N LEU A 77 8.80 -10.49 -16.46
CA LEU A 77 9.12 -10.42 -17.89
C LEU A 77 8.77 -11.73 -18.63
N PHE A 78 9.09 -12.88 -18.03
CA PHE A 78 8.73 -14.18 -18.60
C PHE A 78 7.21 -14.39 -18.69
N ILE A 79 6.47 -14.04 -17.64
CA ILE A 79 5.00 -14.08 -17.62
C ILE A 79 4.41 -13.17 -18.70
N ALA A 80 5.01 -12.00 -18.92
CA ALA A 80 4.63 -11.06 -19.97
C ALA A 80 5.00 -11.52 -21.40
N GLY A 81 5.61 -12.70 -21.56
CA GLY A 81 5.90 -13.32 -22.86
C GLY A 81 7.36 -13.24 -23.31
N ILE A 82 8.26 -12.62 -22.54
CA ILE A 82 9.69 -12.53 -22.86
C ILE A 82 10.39 -13.84 -22.53
N ARG A 83 10.77 -14.62 -23.55
CA ARG A 83 11.32 -15.98 -23.35
C ARG A 83 12.76 -16.02 -22.83
N ASP A 84 13.55 -14.98 -23.07
CA ASP A 84 14.87 -14.80 -22.46
C ASP A 84 14.93 -13.47 -21.70
N PRO A 85 14.39 -13.41 -20.46
CA PRO A 85 14.30 -12.17 -19.69
C PRO A 85 15.65 -11.51 -19.39
N LYS A 86 16.70 -12.31 -19.19
CA LYS A 86 18.03 -11.81 -18.81
C LYS A 86 18.83 -11.32 -20.01
N ALA A 87 18.56 -11.84 -21.21
CA ALA A 87 19.05 -11.23 -22.44
C ALA A 87 18.27 -9.97 -22.82
N PHE A 88 16.97 -9.91 -22.47
CA PHE A 88 16.10 -8.78 -22.78
C PHE A 88 16.38 -7.55 -21.90
N ALA A 89 16.51 -7.74 -20.59
CA ALA A 89 16.79 -6.66 -19.64
C ALA A 89 18.05 -6.99 -18.82
N SER A 90 18.98 -6.04 -18.76
CA SER A 90 20.21 -6.22 -18.01
C SER A 90 19.98 -6.10 -16.50
N ARG A 91 20.97 -6.49 -15.71
CA ARG A 91 20.97 -6.22 -14.26
C ARG A 91 20.99 -4.72 -13.97
N GLU A 92 21.69 -3.94 -14.80
CA GLU A 92 21.77 -2.48 -14.67
C GLU A 92 20.40 -1.81 -14.86
N ASP A 93 19.58 -2.32 -15.79
CA ASP A 93 18.21 -1.83 -15.98
C ASP A 93 17.35 -2.08 -14.75
N LEU A 94 17.45 -3.28 -14.16
CA LEU A 94 16.78 -3.60 -12.91
C LEU A 94 17.26 -2.70 -11.77
N ASP A 95 18.57 -2.52 -11.60
CA ASP A 95 19.13 -1.69 -10.52
C ASP A 95 18.69 -0.23 -10.64
N ALA A 96 18.59 0.31 -11.87
CA ALA A 96 18.07 1.66 -12.11
C ALA A 96 16.60 1.79 -11.67
N VAL A 97 15.77 0.78 -12.00
CA VAL A 97 14.35 0.76 -11.59
C VAL A 97 14.23 0.57 -10.07
N LEU A 98 15.02 -0.30 -9.45
CA LEU A 98 15.06 -0.47 -7.99
C LEU A 98 15.55 0.79 -7.27
N GLN A 99 16.43 1.58 -7.90
CA GLN A 99 16.83 2.86 -7.34
C GLN A 99 15.67 3.86 -7.36
N ALA A 100 14.88 3.91 -8.44
CA ALA A 100 13.65 4.72 -8.48
C ALA A 100 12.60 4.23 -7.47
N TYR A 101 12.52 2.92 -7.25
CA TYR A 101 11.69 2.34 -6.18
C TYR A 101 12.11 2.85 -4.80
N LYS A 102 13.40 3.09 -4.53
CA LYS A 102 13.85 3.67 -3.25
C LYS A 102 13.55 5.16 -3.10
N SER A 103 12.96 5.81 -4.09
CA SER A 103 12.58 7.22 -4.08
C SER A 103 11.17 7.43 -4.64
N LEU A 104 10.21 6.63 -4.18
CA LEU A 104 8.80 6.86 -4.50
C LEU A 104 8.31 8.15 -3.85
N THR A 105 7.29 8.75 -4.45
CA THR A 105 6.73 10.04 -4.03
C THR A 105 5.36 9.86 -3.42
N ALA A 106 4.97 10.80 -2.55
CA ALA A 106 3.61 10.88 -2.05
C ALA A 106 2.60 11.01 -3.20
N ARG A 107 1.46 10.34 -3.04
CA ARG A 107 0.29 10.51 -3.90
C ARG A 107 -0.27 11.92 -3.70
N GLU A 108 -0.83 12.48 -4.76
CA GLU A 108 -1.58 13.72 -4.70
C GLU A 108 -2.63 13.68 -3.56
N GLY A 109 -2.64 14.73 -2.74
CA GLY A 109 -3.54 14.84 -1.60
C GLY A 109 -3.15 14.03 -0.36
N ALA A 110 -2.03 13.29 -0.34
CA ALA A 110 -1.64 12.48 0.83
C ALA A 110 -1.33 13.33 2.08
N ALA A 111 -0.49 14.36 1.94
CA ALA A 111 -0.18 15.27 3.05
C ALA A 111 -1.44 16.02 3.54
N GLU A 112 -2.29 16.47 2.61
CA GLU A 112 -3.55 17.14 2.94
C GLU A 112 -4.53 16.19 3.67
N CYS A 113 -4.68 14.95 3.20
CA CYS A 113 -5.49 13.92 3.83
C CYS A 113 -5.09 13.69 5.29
N VAL A 114 -3.80 13.47 5.55
CA VAL A 114 -3.27 13.26 6.91
C VAL A 114 -3.46 14.50 7.78
N ARG A 115 -3.24 15.70 7.23
CA ARG A 115 -3.47 16.96 7.94
C ARG A 115 -4.94 17.12 8.35
N LEU A 116 -5.89 16.91 7.43
CA LEU A 116 -7.33 17.02 7.70
C LEU A 116 -7.78 16.07 8.81
N LEU A 117 -7.33 14.82 8.78
CA LEU A 117 -7.65 13.84 9.82
C LEU A 117 -7.05 14.23 11.17
N THR A 118 -5.81 14.71 11.18
CA THR A 118 -5.15 15.19 12.39
C THR A 118 -5.88 16.39 13.00
N GLU A 119 -6.26 17.37 12.18
CA GLU A 119 -7.04 18.54 12.59
C GLU A 119 -8.44 18.16 13.10
N ALA A 120 -9.02 17.07 12.60
CA ALA A 120 -10.28 16.49 13.08
C ALA A 120 -10.13 15.62 14.35
N GLY A 121 -8.94 15.58 14.94
CA GLY A 121 -8.65 14.90 16.20
C GLY A 121 -8.26 13.42 16.06
N PHE A 122 -7.94 12.94 14.85
CA PHE A 122 -7.44 11.58 14.66
C PHE A 122 -5.94 11.49 14.98
N THR A 123 -5.56 10.42 15.66
CA THR A 123 -4.18 9.94 15.64
C THR A 123 -4.00 9.03 14.43
N VAL A 124 -3.13 9.45 13.51
CA VAL A 124 -2.85 8.75 12.25
C VAL A 124 -1.66 7.79 12.42
N TRP A 125 -1.83 6.56 11.95
CA TRP A 125 -0.84 5.49 11.94
C TRP A 125 -0.61 4.98 10.51
N GLY A 126 0.53 4.31 10.28
CA GLY A 126 0.80 3.56 9.07
C GLY A 126 1.06 2.09 9.37
N LEU A 127 0.54 1.19 8.52
CA LEU A 127 0.88 -0.23 8.51
C LEU A 127 1.32 -0.60 7.08
N THR A 128 2.57 -1.00 6.92
CA THR A 128 3.17 -1.24 5.59
C THR A 128 3.76 -2.64 5.46
N ALA A 129 3.68 -3.23 4.26
CA ALA A 129 4.43 -4.44 3.90
C ALA A 129 5.90 -4.14 3.57
N GLY A 130 6.25 -2.87 3.33
CA GLY A 130 7.61 -2.44 3.04
C GLY A 130 8.47 -2.22 4.29
N SER A 131 9.78 -2.11 4.09
CA SER A 131 10.70 -1.83 5.19
C SER A 131 10.44 -0.46 5.82
N LYS A 132 10.43 -0.41 7.15
CA LYS A 132 10.12 0.80 7.93
C LYS A 132 11.00 1.98 7.55
N VAL A 133 12.32 1.78 7.48
CA VAL A 133 13.30 2.84 7.15
C VAL A 133 12.98 3.50 5.81
N ARG A 134 12.72 2.69 4.79
CA ARG A 134 12.45 3.21 3.45
C ARG A 134 11.11 3.92 3.38
N VAL A 135 10.08 3.33 3.99
CA VAL A 135 8.73 3.90 3.97
C VAL A 135 8.67 5.20 4.77
N SER A 136 9.34 5.30 5.92
CA SER A 136 9.53 6.56 6.65
C SER A 136 10.17 7.62 5.75
N GLY A 137 11.22 7.26 5.00
CA GLY A 137 11.87 8.18 4.07
C GLY A 137 10.94 8.77 3.00
N TYR A 138 9.98 7.99 2.49
CA TYR A 138 8.97 8.52 1.55
C TYR A 138 8.01 9.49 2.22
N LEU A 139 7.55 9.16 3.43
CA LEU A 139 6.61 9.98 4.18
C LEU A 139 7.24 11.32 4.55
N ASP A 140 8.50 11.31 4.99
CA ASP A 140 9.27 12.52 5.31
C ASP A 140 9.47 13.38 4.06
N ALA A 141 9.91 12.77 2.94
CA ALA A 141 10.14 13.49 1.68
C ALA A 141 8.85 14.07 1.08
N GLY A 142 7.70 13.44 1.34
CA GLY A 142 6.38 13.88 0.91
C GLY A 142 5.66 14.77 1.92
N GLU A 143 6.30 15.12 3.04
CA GLU A 143 5.70 15.86 4.17
C GLU A 143 4.37 15.25 4.66
N VAL A 144 4.25 13.92 4.56
CA VAL A 144 3.08 13.18 5.03
C VAL A 144 3.25 12.96 6.52
N GLY A 145 2.46 13.67 7.33
CA GLY A 145 2.60 13.81 8.79
C GLY A 145 2.37 12.55 9.65
N ILE A 146 2.96 11.41 9.28
CA ILE A 146 2.96 10.16 10.05
C ILE A 146 4.38 9.94 10.59
N PRO A 147 4.62 10.18 11.89
CA PRO A 147 5.97 10.01 12.46
C PRO A 147 6.37 8.53 12.50
N GLU A 148 7.68 8.24 12.45
CA GLU A 148 8.23 6.88 12.47
C GLU A 148 7.70 6.02 13.63
N GLY A 149 7.49 6.62 14.81
CA GLY A 149 6.93 5.92 15.99
C GLY A 149 5.49 5.42 15.82
N ARG A 150 4.79 5.87 14.77
CA ARG A 150 3.44 5.42 14.39
C ARG A 150 3.40 4.67 13.06
N LEU A 151 4.56 4.35 12.49
CA LEU A 151 4.71 3.48 11.34
C LEU A 151 5.11 2.08 11.79
N LEU A 152 4.28 1.09 11.48
CA LEU A 152 4.54 -0.33 11.73
C LEU A 152 4.83 -1.02 10.41
N SER A 153 5.79 -1.94 10.42
CA SER A 153 6.12 -2.75 9.26
C SER A 153 5.81 -4.22 9.53
N CYS A 154 5.27 -4.91 8.54
CA CYS A 154 5.09 -6.36 8.58
C CYS A 154 6.41 -7.12 8.81
N ASP A 155 7.56 -6.53 8.44
CA ASP A 155 8.89 -7.11 8.67
C ASP A 155 9.15 -7.33 10.17
N GLU A 156 8.62 -6.46 11.05
CA GLU A 156 8.80 -6.54 12.50
C GLU A 156 8.09 -7.76 13.10
N GLY A 157 6.99 -8.19 12.48
CA GLY A 157 6.19 -9.35 12.92
C GLY A 157 6.47 -10.64 12.17
N GLY A 158 7.23 -10.58 11.06
CA GLY A 158 7.45 -11.74 10.19
C GLY A 158 6.15 -12.31 9.59
N VAL A 159 5.12 -11.47 9.46
CA VAL A 159 3.83 -11.86 8.90
C VAL A 159 3.35 -10.78 7.94
N GLY A 160 3.15 -11.17 6.69
CA GLY A 160 2.74 -10.29 5.61
C GLY A 160 1.23 -10.18 5.45
N LYS A 161 0.78 -9.01 5.01
CA LYS A 161 -0.58 -8.79 4.55
C LYS A 161 -0.92 -9.76 3.39
N PRO A 162 -2.17 -10.23 3.22
CA PRO A 162 -3.37 -9.92 4.01
C PRO A 162 -3.62 -10.86 5.21
N ASP A 163 -2.59 -11.54 5.74
CA ASP A 163 -2.77 -12.38 6.93
C ASP A 163 -3.28 -11.52 8.10
N LEU A 164 -4.39 -11.94 8.73
CA LEU A 164 -5.05 -11.19 9.80
C LEU A 164 -4.13 -10.89 11.00
N ARG A 165 -3.09 -11.72 11.21
CA ARG A 165 -2.08 -11.52 12.25
C ARG A 165 -1.22 -10.27 12.01
N ALA A 166 -1.15 -9.74 10.79
CA ALA A 166 -0.48 -8.47 10.50
C ALA A 166 -1.23 -7.24 11.04
N TYR A 167 -2.55 -7.35 11.22
CA TYR A 167 -3.41 -6.22 11.64
C TYR A 167 -3.80 -6.30 13.11
N ARG A 168 -4.04 -7.51 13.62
CA ARG A 168 -4.57 -7.78 14.96
C ARG A 168 -3.80 -7.09 16.09
N PRO A 169 -2.46 -7.11 16.16
CA PRO A 169 -1.74 -6.46 17.26
C PRO A 169 -1.99 -4.96 17.34
N LEU A 170 -2.06 -4.27 16.20
CA LEU A 170 -2.34 -2.84 16.17
C LEU A 170 -3.80 -2.56 16.50
N TRP A 171 -4.73 -3.35 15.98
CA TRP A 171 -6.15 -3.24 16.33
C TRP A 171 -6.35 -3.38 17.85
N GLU A 172 -5.86 -4.47 18.46
CA GLU A 172 -5.97 -4.73 19.89
C GLU A 172 -5.35 -3.59 20.71
N ARG A 173 -4.16 -3.13 20.34
CA ARG A 173 -3.51 -1.97 20.99
C ARG A 173 -4.39 -0.72 20.97
N LEU A 174 -5.12 -0.47 19.88
CA LEU A 174 -5.94 0.74 19.72
C LEU A 174 -7.34 0.59 20.32
N THR A 175 -7.80 -0.63 20.61
CA THR A 175 -9.13 -0.90 21.19
C THR A 175 -9.12 -1.27 22.66
N THR A 176 -7.97 -1.58 23.26
CA THR A 176 -7.89 -2.07 24.64
C THR A 176 -8.20 -1.00 25.71
N ASP A 177 -8.11 0.30 25.38
CA ASP A 177 -8.13 1.34 26.42
C ASP A 177 -9.46 2.06 26.71
N GLU A 178 -10.47 2.17 25.83
CA GLU A 178 -11.69 2.91 26.20
C GLU A 178 -12.97 2.31 25.60
N ARG A 179 -13.88 1.87 26.50
CA ARG A 179 -15.20 1.35 26.16
C ARG A 179 -16.06 2.46 25.57
N GLY A 180 -16.32 2.33 24.28
CA GLY A 180 -17.36 3.05 23.55
C GLY A 180 -17.52 2.37 22.20
N GLU A 181 -18.34 1.33 22.14
CA GLU A 181 -18.55 0.44 21.00
C GLU A 181 -18.95 1.14 19.68
N ASP A 182 -19.24 2.44 19.69
CA ASP A 182 -19.79 3.18 18.56
C ASP A 182 -18.75 3.86 17.64
N GLU A 183 -17.56 4.19 18.14
CA GLU A 183 -16.66 5.10 17.38
C GLU A 183 -15.63 4.40 16.48
N GLY A 184 -15.18 3.17 16.80
CA GLY A 184 -14.37 2.28 15.94
C GLY A 184 -13.00 2.82 15.48
N VAL A 185 -12.05 1.93 15.20
CA VAL A 185 -10.75 2.28 14.60
C VAL A 185 -10.85 2.15 13.09
N TRP A 186 -10.46 3.16 12.33
CA TRP A 186 -10.50 3.14 10.87
C TRP A 186 -9.25 2.48 10.28
N PHE A 187 -9.44 1.77 9.17
CA PHE A 187 -8.35 1.36 8.28
C PHE A 187 -8.64 1.90 6.87
N ALA A 188 -7.66 2.59 6.30
CA ALA A 188 -7.77 3.26 5.01
C ALA A 188 -6.71 2.75 4.03
N ALA A 189 -7.13 2.36 2.83
CA ALA A 189 -6.23 2.02 1.73
C ALA A 189 -6.83 2.33 0.36
N ALA A 190 -5.97 2.38 -0.65
CA ALA A 190 -6.34 2.31 -2.05
C ALA A 190 -6.31 0.86 -2.61
N HIS A 191 -5.96 -0.11 -1.75
CA HIS A 191 -6.05 -1.54 -2.00
C HIS A 191 -7.29 -2.12 -1.33
N ALA A 192 -8.27 -2.58 -2.11
CA ALA A 192 -9.52 -3.12 -1.58
C ALA A 192 -9.29 -4.41 -0.78
N TRP A 193 -8.31 -5.23 -1.19
CA TRP A 193 -7.92 -6.45 -0.47
C TRP A 193 -7.41 -6.13 0.95
N ASP A 194 -6.72 -5.00 1.14
CA ASP A 194 -6.11 -4.62 2.42
C ASP A 194 -7.16 -4.12 3.41
N VAL A 195 -8.06 -3.25 2.92
CA VAL A 195 -9.22 -2.77 3.69
C VAL A 195 -10.12 -3.94 4.09
N SER A 196 -10.37 -4.87 3.16
CA SER A 196 -11.17 -6.06 3.41
C SER A 196 -10.55 -6.94 4.50
N ALA A 197 -9.23 -7.14 4.50
CA ALA A 197 -8.53 -7.92 5.52
C ALA A 197 -8.59 -7.23 6.90
N ALA A 198 -8.33 -5.92 6.96
CA ALA A 198 -8.45 -5.14 8.18
C ALA A 198 -9.88 -5.21 8.77
N ARG A 199 -10.91 -5.08 7.93
CA ARG A 199 -12.31 -5.19 8.38
C ARG A 199 -12.61 -6.52 9.08
N ARG A 200 -12.04 -7.63 8.61
CA ARG A 200 -12.21 -8.95 9.26
C ARG A 200 -11.61 -9.03 10.66
N VAL A 201 -10.69 -8.12 11.01
CA VAL A 201 -10.15 -7.98 12.37
C VAL A 201 -11.03 -7.10 13.26
N GLY A 202 -11.77 -6.17 12.66
CA GLY A 202 -12.70 -5.27 13.37
C GLY A 202 -12.51 -3.78 13.09
N PHE A 203 -11.71 -3.41 12.09
CA PHE A 203 -11.59 -2.02 11.66
C PHE A 203 -12.84 -1.55 10.88
N LYS A 204 -13.17 -0.26 10.96
CA LYS A 204 -14.02 0.42 9.98
C LYS A 204 -13.26 0.59 8.67
N ALA A 205 -13.93 0.35 7.55
CA ALA A 205 -13.34 0.24 6.23
C ALA A 205 -13.46 1.55 5.44
N ALA A 206 -12.33 2.18 5.10
CA ALA A 206 -12.28 3.32 4.19
C ALA A 206 -11.46 2.97 2.94
N TYR A 207 -12.06 3.15 1.76
CA TYR A 207 -11.45 2.81 0.48
C TYR A 207 -11.27 4.04 -0.41
N CYS A 208 -10.08 4.19 -0.98
CA CYS A 208 -9.74 5.22 -1.95
C CYS A 208 -9.63 4.61 -3.35
N THR A 209 -10.44 5.06 -4.30
CA THR A 209 -10.47 4.46 -5.66
C THR A 209 -9.29 4.88 -6.53
N ALA A 210 -8.40 5.76 -6.04
CA ALA A 210 -7.32 6.37 -6.81
C ALA A 210 -6.24 5.39 -7.33
N LEU A 211 -6.23 4.13 -6.89
CA LEU A 211 -5.32 3.09 -7.41
C LEU A 211 -6.06 2.05 -8.25
N GLU A 212 -7.02 1.36 -7.63
CA GLU A 212 -7.66 0.16 -8.21
C GLU A 212 -9.03 0.47 -8.86
N GLY A 213 -9.57 1.66 -8.66
CA GLY A 213 -10.86 2.07 -9.24
C GLY A 213 -12.05 1.69 -8.38
N GLU A 214 -13.13 1.25 -9.03
CA GLU A 214 -14.44 1.09 -8.39
C GLU A 214 -14.46 0.05 -7.26
N PRO A 215 -15.31 0.25 -6.22
CA PRO A 215 -15.53 -0.77 -5.20
C PRO A 215 -16.15 -2.05 -5.79
N ILE A 216 -15.73 -3.21 -5.27
CA ILE A 216 -16.26 -4.53 -5.66
C ILE A 216 -16.81 -5.24 -4.40
N PRO A 217 -17.99 -4.84 -3.89
CA PRO A 217 -18.52 -5.35 -2.63
C PRO A 217 -18.81 -6.85 -2.65
N GLU A 218 -19.10 -7.42 -3.82
CA GLU A 218 -19.31 -8.87 -3.99
C GLU A 218 -18.07 -9.69 -3.60
N LEU A 219 -16.87 -9.10 -3.71
CA LEU A 219 -15.61 -9.74 -3.40
C LEU A 219 -15.03 -9.28 -2.05
N PHE A 220 -15.03 -7.98 -1.79
CA PHE A 220 -14.32 -7.39 -0.66
C PHE A 220 -15.23 -6.99 0.51
N GLY A 221 -16.54 -7.05 0.32
CA GLY A 221 -17.56 -6.55 1.23
C GLY A 221 -17.75 -5.03 1.14
N GLU A 222 -18.86 -4.54 1.69
CA GLU A 222 -19.19 -3.10 1.71
C GLU A 222 -18.16 -2.27 2.49
N MET A 223 -17.73 -1.14 1.94
CA MET A 223 -16.83 -0.21 2.63
C MET A 223 -17.66 0.83 3.38
N ASP A 224 -17.28 1.19 4.60
CA ASP A 224 -18.01 2.20 5.39
C ASP A 224 -17.87 3.60 4.75
N VAL A 225 -16.72 3.88 4.12
CA VAL A 225 -16.47 5.09 3.32
C VAL A 225 -15.74 4.74 2.03
N VAL A 226 -16.16 5.35 0.93
CA VAL A 226 -15.45 5.34 -0.35
C VAL A 226 -15.21 6.78 -0.78
N GLY A 227 -14.00 7.09 -1.25
CA GLY A 227 -13.68 8.40 -1.86
C GLY A 227 -12.87 8.25 -3.13
N GLU A 228 -13.04 9.17 -4.08
CA GLU A 228 -12.30 9.13 -5.36
C GLU A 228 -10.86 9.63 -5.21
N SER A 229 -10.61 10.38 -4.13
CA SER A 229 -9.30 10.85 -3.71
C SER A 229 -9.07 10.62 -2.22
N LEU A 230 -7.81 10.71 -1.79
CA LEU A 230 -7.45 10.62 -0.37
C LEU A 230 -8.14 11.72 0.47
N VAL A 231 -8.31 12.91 -0.12
CA VAL A 231 -8.96 14.06 0.54
C VAL A 231 -10.46 13.84 0.69
N GLU A 232 -11.13 13.31 -0.33
CA GLU A 232 -12.56 12.96 -0.25
C GLU A 232 -12.82 11.84 0.75
N MET A 233 -11.99 10.80 0.73
CA MET A 233 -12.05 9.71 1.70
C MET A 233 -11.88 10.25 3.14
N ALA A 234 -10.91 11.13 3.38
CA ALA A 234 -10.73 11.77 4.69
C ALA A 234 -11.97 12.57 5.14
N LYS A 235 -12.57 13.35 4.24
CA LYS A 235 -13.81 14.09 4.53
C LYS A 235 -14.96 13.14 4.86
N GLY A 236 -15.12 12.06 4.11
CA GLY A 236 -16.13 11.02 4.37
C GLY A 236 -15.96 10.38 5.75
N ILE A 237 -14.73 10.05 6.14
CA ILE A 237 -14.39 9.51 7.48
C ILE A 237 -14.76 10.53 8.57
N ILE A 238 -14.39 11.81 8.38
CA ILE A 238 -14.69 12.87 9.35
C ILE A 238 -16.20 13.05 9.52
N THR A 239 -16.96 13.04 8.42
CA THR A 239 -18.43 13.12 8.45
C THR A 239 -19.05 11.91 9.14
N ALA A 240 -18.60 10.70 8.82
CA ALA A 240 -19.08 9.47 9.44
C ALA A 240 -18.78 9.42 10.96
N GLN A 241 -17.67 10.03 11.39
CA GLN A 241 -17.28 10.12 12.80
C GLN A 241 -17.95 11.28 13.55
N GLY A 242 -18.26 12.39 12.87
CA GLY A 242 -18.86 13.59 13.46
C GLY A 242 -20.39 13.61 13.48
N GLY A 243 -21.04 12.67 12.78
CA GLY A 243 -22.49 12.58 12.69
C GLY A 243 -23.16 11.88 13.86
N ARG A 244 -22.98 12.37 15.10
CA ARG A 244 -23.88 12.15 16.25
C ARG A 244 -23.81 13.33 17.21
#